data_AF-A0A1Y1Q1L0-F1
#
_entry.id   AF-A0A1Y1Q1L0-F1
#
_cell.length_a   1.000
_cell.length_b   1.000
_cell.length_c   1.000
_cell.angle_alpha   90.00
_cell.angle_beta   90.00
_cell.angle_gamma   90.00
#
_symmetry.space_group_name_H-M   'P 1'
#
loop_
_entity.id
_entity.type
_entity.pdbx_description
1 polymer ?
#
loop_
_entity_poly.entity_id
_entity_poly.type
_entity_poly.pdbx_seq_one_letter_code
_entity_poly.pdbx_strand_id
1 'polypeptide(L)'
;MDYIKLLQYLMLGFLGIFTGLLIAAVIYYLAQKNQRGTLTVSTILPPLFGRKTEIDRLKGLILTGQSSTVTGVFEPERTAILGYLSDPSHSQTLYGEYAAKWVFSSMDIATLGENSSPADFWQLALRPLKDKFQQNPILLNLYESCSQNQFDEYCLDKLIVQLKQEGWRLVLMLDRFDELLRSPNFKENGKFFATLRKLASSRSPSSLCLIISWGISLQEFHEKTRNLSKGSPYFNFMGEVVLGALSDAEIDNLLNKDFFEPERQFLKEVTGRHPYLLQLAVSALQAAKGRNEKEPLESALKDFSAGVANMLANLIHAWAPKVCKTLVSLVKEGKASELSNEEMSLLEKQGFVMR
;
A
#
# COMPACT_ATOMS: atom_id res chain seq x y z
N MET A 1 -15.69 35.59 6.94
CA MET A 1 -14.41 35.59 6.22
C MET A 1 -14.52 34.54 5.13
N ASP A 2 -14.35 34.95 3.87
CA ASP A 2 -14.61 34.10 2.71
C ASP A 2 -13.56 32.97 2.64
N TYR A 3 -13.98 31.72 2.79
CA TYR A 3 -13.08 30.57 2.94
C TYR A 3 -12.24 30.32 1.70
N ILE A 4 -12.75 30.73 0.52
CA ILE A 4 -12.03 30.74 -0.75
C ILE A 4 -10.86 31.74 -0.69
N LYS A 5 -11.06 32.90 -0.06
CA LYS A 5 -9.99 33.88 0.13
C LYS A 5 -8.92 33.40 1.09
N LEU A 6 -9.27 32.65 2.14
CA LEU A 6 -8.26 32.08 3.06
C LEU A 6 -7.41 31.00 2.36
N LEU A 7 -8.05 30.16 1.53
CA LEU A 7 -7.36 29.18 0.68
C LEU A 7 -6.45 29.88 -0.33
N GLN A 8 -6.94 30.93 -1.00
CA GLN A 8 -6.16 31.76 -1.92
C GLN A 8 -4.99 32.45 -1.21
N TYR A 9 -5.16 32.97 0.01
CA TYR A 9 -4.07 33.60 0.78
C TYR A 9 -2.98 32.60 1.22
N LEU A 10 -3.37 31.37 1.58
CA LEU A 10 -2.43 30.30 1.92
C LEU A 10 -1.70 29.76 0.67
N MET A 11 -2.34 29.79 -0.50
CA MET A 11 -1.75 29.38 -1.78
C MET A 11 -0.88 30.49 -2.41
N LEU A 12 -1.21 31.77 -2.24
CA LEU A 12 -0.46 32.92 -2.80
C LEU A 12 0.72 33.37 -1.92
N GLY A 13 0.74 33.03 -0.63
CA GLY A 13 1.72 33.53 0.34
C GLY A 13 2.92 32.62 0.63
N PHE A 14 2.86 31.33 0.28
CA PHE A 14 3.92 30.37 0.61
C PHE A 14 4.66 29.90 -0.64
N LEU A 15 5.85 30.49 -0.85
CA LEU A 15 6.81 30.01 -1.83
C LEU A 15 7.21 28.55 -1.54
N GLY A 16 6.84 27.65 -2.46
CA GLY A 16 7.64 26.49 -2.89
C GLY A 16 7.62 25.21 -2.05
N ILE A 17 7.52 25.24 -0.72
CA ILE A 17 8.01 24.09 0.08
C ILE A 17 6.90 23.32 0.85
N PHE A 18 5.71 23.90 1.07
CA PHE A 18 4.74 23.32 2.03
C PHE A 18 3.30 23.10 1.55
N THR A 19 3.05 23.03 0.24
CA THR A 19 1.68 22.91 -0.29
C THR A 19 0.97 21.61 0.15
N GLY A 20 1.62 20.44 0.11
CA GLY A 20 0.97 19.16 0.43
C GLY A 20 0.43 19.04 1.87
N LEU A 21 1.24 19.37 2.88
CA LEU A 21 0.86 19.32 4.29
C LEU A 21 -0.21 20.35 4.67
N LEU A 22 -0.11 21.55 4.12
CA LEU A 22 -1.02 22.65 4.42
C LEU A 22 -2.38 22.39 3.75
N ILE A 23 -2.38 21.84 2.53
CA ILE A 23 -3.59 21.34 1.86
C ILE A 23 -4.20 20.19 2.66
N ALA A 24 -3.43 19.20 3.12
CA ALA A 24 -3.96 18.11 3.93
C ALA A 24 -4.54 18.58 5.28
N ALA A 25 -3.90 19.54 5.96
CA ALA A 25 -4.38 20.11 7.21
C ALA A 25 -5.59 21.04 7.03
N VAL A 26 -5.63 21.81 5.95
CA VAL A 26 -6.79 22.64 5.57
C VAL A 26 -7.96 21.76 5.13
N ILE A 27 -7.72 20.72 4.34
CA ILE A 27 -8.74 19.72 3.98
C ILE A 27 -9.26 19.02 5.23
N TYR A 28 -8.39 18.62 6.17
CA TYR A 28 -8.79 18.04 7.46
C TYR A 28 -9.66 19.02 8.28
N TYR A 29 -9.26 20.29 8.37
CA TYR A 29 -10.03 21.33 9.06
C TYR A 29 -11.38 21.61 8.39
N LEU A 30 -11.44 21.55 7.05
CA LEU A 30 -12.67 21.71 6.27
C LEU A 30 -13.58 20.47 6.38
N ALA A 31 -13.01 19.27 6.41
CA ALA A 31 -13.72 17.99 6.58
C ALA A 31 -14.42 17.92 7.95
N GLN A 32 -13.78 18.42 9.00
CA GLN A 32 -14.36 18.48 10.34
C GLN A 32 -15.63 19.36 10.40
N LYS A 33 -15.79 20.30 9.46
CA LYS A 33 -16.90 21.25 9.41
C LYS A 33 -18.03 20.87 8.44
N ASN A 34 -17.81 19.85 7.60
CA ASN A 34 -18.72 19.52 6.51
C ASN A 34 -19.03 18.01 6.48
N GLN A 35 -19.82 17.53 7.46
CA GLN A 35 -20.47 16.21 7.38
C GLN A 35 -21.65 16.26 6.39
N ARG A 36 -21.38 16.20 5.09
CA ARG A 36 -22.40 15.87 4.09
C ARG A 36 -21.81 15.00 2.98
N GLY A 37 -22.23 13.73 2.97
CA GLY A 37 -22.22 12.82 1.82
C GLY A 37 -20.83 12.36 1.34
N THR A 38 -20.60 11.05 1.39
CA THR A 38 -19.53 10.39 0.64
C THR A 38 -19.87 10.44 -0.85
N LEU A 39 -19.20 11.32 -1.59
CA LEU A 39 -19.20 11.28 -3.06
C LEU A 39 -18.20 10.21 -3.51
N THR A 40 -18.69 9.16 -4.17
CA THR A 40 -17.86 8.21 -4.90
C THR A 40 -17.34 8.88 -6.16
N VAL A 41 -16.07 9.31 -6.16
CA VAL A 41 -15.40 9.76 -7.37
C VAL A 41 -15.21 8.54 -8.27
N SER A 42 -15.97 8.47 -9.37
CA SER A 42 -15.73 7.48 -10.43
C SER A 42 -14.41 7.83 -11.10
N THR A 43 -13.39 6.96 -10.97
CA THR A 43 -12.09 7.20 -11.60
C THR A 43 -12.14 6.79 -13.06
N ILE A 44 -11.84 7.74 -13.94
CA ILE A 44 -11.81 7.53 -15.41
C ILE A 44 -10.47 6.89 -15.83
N LEU A 45 -9.42 7.07 -15.02
CA LEU A 45 -8.09 6.53 -15.26
C LEU A 45 -7.96 5.05 -14.86
N PRO A 46 -7.05 4.30 -15.51
CA PRO A 46 -6.79 2.91 -15.15
C PRO A 46 -6.32 2.81 -13.69
N PRO A 47 -6.66 1.71 -12.99
CA PRO A 47 -6.08 1.44 -11.68
C PRO A 47 -4.55 1.42 -11.81
N LEU A 48 -3.84 1.93 -10.79
CA LEU A 48 -2.37 1.94 -10.70
C LEU A 48 -1.65 2.93 -11.63
N PHE A 49 -2.30 4.05 -11.93
CA PHE A 49 -1.69 5.16 -12.66
C PHE A 49 -0.33 5.55 -12.06
N GLY A 50 0.73 5.58 -12.87
CA GLY A 50 2.08 5.96 -12.44
C GLY A 50 2.89 4.93 -11.65
N ARG A 51 2.41 3.68 -11.47
CA ARG A 51 3.09 2.65 -10.66
C ARG A 51 3.86 1.58 -11.43
N LYS A 52 4.21 1.87 -12.68
CA LYS A 52 4.87 0.89 -13.56
C LYS A 52 6.18 0.35 -12.97
N THR A 53 7.01 1.24 -12.43
CA THR A 53 8.33 0.89 -11.89
C THR A 53 8.22 -0.06 -10.69
N GLU A 54 7.32 0.21 -9.76
CA GLU A 54 7.09 -0.61 -8.57
C GLU A 54 6.48 -1.96 -8.95
N ILE A 55 5.54 -2.00 -9.91
CA ILE A 55 4.96 -3.23 -10.44
C ILE A 55 6.03 -4.09 -11.12
N ASP A 56 6.87 -3.50 -11.99
CA ASP A 56 7.93 -4.21 -12.69
C ASP A 56 8.97 -4.78 -11.70
N ARG A 57 9.29 -4.02 -10.65
CA ARG A 57 10.14 -4.47 -9.55
C ARG A 57 9.53 -5.65 -8.80
N LEU A 58 8.27 -5.55 -8.37
CA LEU A 58 7.57 -6.63 -7.66
C LEU A 58 7.47 -7.90 -8.53
N LYS A 59 7.15 -7.74 -9.81
CA LYS A 59 7.18 -8.84 -10.80
C LYS A 59 8.54 -9.52 -10.84
N GLY A 60 9.64 -8.77 -10.89
CA GLY A 60 11.01 -9.32 -10.88
C GLY A 60 11.32 -10.12 -9.61
N LEU A 61 10.87 -9.63 -8.45
CA LEU A 61 11.03 -10.32 -7.17
C LEU A 61 10.23 -11.63 -7.13
N ILE A 62 8.98 -11.62 -7.61
CA ILE A 62 8.15 -12.82 -7.73
C ILE A 62 8.81 -13.85 -8.68
N LEU A 63 9.35 -13.41 -9.82
CA LEU A 63 10.07 -14.27 -10.78
C LEU A 63 11.27 -14.97 -10.16
N THR A 64 12.04 -14.24 -9.36
CA THR A 64 13.21 -14.77 -8.66
C THR A 64 12.86 -15.53 -7.37
N GLY A 65 11.58 -15.55 -6.97
CA GLY A 65 11.12 -16.18 -5.74
C GLY A 65 11.58 -15.44 -4.48
N GLN A 66 11.89 -14.15 -4.60
CA GLN A 66 12.23 -13.28 -3.48
C GLN A 66 10.96 -12.71 -2.87
N SER A 67 10.92 -12.67 -1.53
CA SER A 67 9.83 -12.06 -0.79
C SER A 67 10.05 -10.56 -0.63
N SER A 68 8.97 -9.80 -0.58
CA SER A 68 9.04 -8.34 -0.48
C SER A 68 7.87 -7.75 0.28
N THR A 69 8.06 -6.53 0.74
CA THR A 69 7.00 -5.71 1.32
C THR A 69 6.60 -4.59 0.35
N VAL A 70 5.33 -4.23 0.35
CA VAL A 70 4.76 -3.08 -0.34
C VAL A 70 4.30 -2.11 0.73
N THR A 71 4.99 -0.98 0.83
CA THR A 71 4.72 0.02 1.87
C THR A 71 4.32 1.34 1.24
N GLY A 72 3.51 2.12 1.93
CA GLY A 72 2.98 3.37 1.41
C GLY A 72 1.76 3.79 2.22
N VAL A 73 1.38 5.05 2.13
CA VAL A 73 0.33 5.59 3.01
C VAL A 73 -1.09 5.20 2.56
N PHE A 74 -1.35 5.05 1.26
CA PHE A 74 -2.69 4.77 0.76
C PHE A 74 -2.96 3.26 0.63
N GLU A 75 -3.81 2.75 1.52
CA GLU A 75 -4.27 1.36 1.47
C GLU A 75 -4.88 0.95 0.13
N PRO A 76 -5.82 1.71 -0.47
CA PRO A 76 -6.43 1.31 -1.74
C PRO A 76 -5.42 1.09 -2.86
N GLU A 77 -4.31 1.83 -2.85
CA GLU A 77 -3.25 1.68 -3.83
C GLU A 77 -2.48 0.38 -3.63
N ARG A 78 -2.09 0.04 -2.39
CA ARG A 78 -1.40 -1.22 -2.08
C ARG A 78 -2.28 -2.42 -2.45
N THR A 79 -3.56 -2.39 -2.06
CA THR A 79 -4.54 -3.43 -2.39
C THR A 79 -4.68 -3.61 -3.90
N ALA A 80 -4.78 -2.49 -4.64
CA ALA A 80 -4.88 -2.53 -6.10
C ALA A 80 -3.64 -3.15 -6.76
N ILE A 81 -2.42 -2.88 -6.24
CA ILE A 81 -1.18 -3.49 -6.76
C ILE A 81 -1.19 -5.00 -6.54
N LEU A 82 -1.55 -5.46 -5.34
CA LEU A 82 -1.63 -6.89 -5.05
C LEU A 82 -2.66 -7.57 -5.96
N GLY A 83 -3.85 -6.97 -6.11
CA GLY A 83 -4.89 -7.47 -7.00
C GLY A 83 -4.44 -7.56 -8.46
N TYR A 84 -3.74 -6.54 -8.97
CA TYR A 84 -3.22 -6.55 -10.33
C TYR A 84 -2.19 -7.68 -10.56
N LEU A 85 -1.29 -7.90 -9.60
CA LEU A 85 -0.26 -8.94 -9.69
C LEU A 85 -0.83 -10.36 -9.58
N SER A 86 -1.91 -10.57 -8.81
CA SER A 86 -2.55 -11.89 -8.69
C SER A 86 -3.63 -12.18 -9.71
N ASP A 87 -4.08 -11.18 -10.48
CA ASP A 87 -5.16 -11.34 -11.44
C ASP A 87 -4.80 -12.39 -12.52
N PRO A 88 -5.58 -13.48 -12.64
CA PRO A 88 -5.36 -14.50 -13.66
C PRO A 88 -5.34 -13.95 -15.09
N SER A 89 -6.07 -12.87 -15.37
CA SER A 89 -6.12 -12.23 -16.69
C SER A 89 -4.80 -11.59 -17.10
N HIS A 90 -3.96 -11.20 -16.14
CA HIS A 90 -2.63 -10.62 -16.39
C HIS A 90 -1.50 -11.67 -16.28
N SER A 91 -1.78 -12.84 -15.71
CA SER A 91 -0.76 -13.84 -15.35
C SER A 91 0.18 -14.24 -16.50
N GLN A 92 -0.34 -14.48 -17.70
CA GLN A 92 0.47 -14.86 -18.86
C GLN A 92 1.39 -13.71 -19.31
N THR A 93 0.89 -12.48 -19.31
CA THR A 93 1.67 -11.28 -19.66
C THR A 93 2.74 -10.97 -18.62
N LEU A 94 2.43 -11.17 -17.35
CA LEU A 94 3.34 -10.89 -16.25
C LEU A 94 4.40 -11.98 -16.09
N TYR A 95 4.02 -13.25 -16.21
CA TYR A 95 4.86 -14.38 -15.78
C TYR A 95 5.16 -15.40 -16.87
N GLY A 96 4.59 -15.28 -18.07
CA GLY A 96 4.86 -16.15 -19.21
C GLY A 96 4.61 -17.62 -18.89
N GLU A 97 5.55 -18.49 -19.26
CA GLU A 97 5.45 -19.94 -19.06
C GLU A 97 5.34 -20.37 -17.60
N TYR A 98 5.82 -19.54 -16.66
CA TYR A 98 5.78 -19.86 -15.23
C TYR A 98 4.36 -19.80 -14.64
N ALA A 99 3.43 -19.07 -15.29
CA ALA A 99 2.07 -18.85 -14.79
C ALA A 99 1.32 -20.17 -14.52
N ALA A 100 1.59 -21.23 -15.26
CA ALA A 100 0.92 -22.52 -15.11
C ALA A 100 1.25 -23.24 -13.78
N LYS A 101 2.45 -23.03 -13.23
CA LYS A 101 2.91 -23.68 -11.99
C LYS A 101 2.94 -22.75 -10.78
N TRP A 102 2.43 -21.54 -10.93
CA TRP A 102 2.36 -20.59 -9.83
C TRP A 102 0.93 -20.45 -9.33
N VAL A 103 0.79 -20.45 -8.01
CA VAL A 103 -0.48 -20.31 -7.33
C VAL A 103 -0.41 -19.02 -6.54
N PHE A 104 -1.29 -18.09 -6.88
CA PHE A 104 -1.46 -16.84 -6.14
C PHE A 104 -2.54 -17.04 -5.09
N SER A 105 -2.20 -16.72 -3.84
CA SER A 105 -3.15 -16.71 -2.73
C SER A 105 -3.17 -15.30 -2.16
N SER A 106 -4.25 -14.57 -2.41
CA SER A 106 -4.45 -13.21 -1.91
C SER A 106 -5.34 -13.24 -0.69
N MET A 107 -4.90 -12.58 0.37
CA MET A 107 -5.59 -12.56 1.64
C MET A 107 -5.53 -11.17 2.25
N ASP A 108 -6.69 -10.68 2.65
CA ASP A 108 -6.84 -9.45 3.41
C ASP A 108 -6.90 -9.80 4.90
N ILE A 109 -5.85 -9.44 5.63
CA ILE A 109 -5.69 -9.84 7.04
C ILE A 109 -6.79 -9.25 7.92
N ALA A 110 -7.35 -8.09 7.59
CA ALA A 110 -8.43 -7.52 8.40
C ALA A 110 -9.72 -8.35 8.34
N THR A 111 -9.84 -9.27 7.37
CA THR A 111 -10.98 -10.21 7.29
C THR A 111 -10.81 -11.43 8.19
N LEU A 112 -9.63 -11.64 8.78
CA LEU A 112 -9.46 -12.62 9.84
C LEU A 112 -10.26 -12.19 11.06
N GLY A 113 -11.15 -13.05 11.53
CA GLY A 113 -11.85 -12.82 12.79
C GLY A 113 -10.85 -12.65 13.93
N GLU A 114 -11.19 -11.85 14.94
CA GLU A 114 -10.30 -11.53 16.07
C GLU A 114 -9.75 -12.78 16.79
N ASN A 115 -10.54 -13.86 16.81
CA ASN A 115 -10.22 -15.15 17.44
C ASN A 115 -9.55 -16.15 16.48
N SER A 116 -9.18 -15.75 15.27
CA SER A 116 -8.51 -16.65 14.32
C SER A 116 -7.19 -17.13 14.88
N SER A 117 -6.92 -18.42 14.76
CA SER A 117 -5.66 -19.04 15.13
C SER A 117 -4.66 -19.01 13.97
N PRO A 118 -3.36 -19.28 14.22
CA PRO A 118 -2.40 -19.53 13.15
C PRO A 118 -2.82 -20.64 12.18
N ALA A 119 -3.55 -21.66 12.66
CA ALA A 119 -4.05 -22.74 11.81
C ALA A 119 -5.11 -22.23 10.82
N ASP A 120 -6.02 -21.35 11.29
CA ASP A 120 -7.04 -20.73 10.44
C ASP A 120 -6.40 -19.85 9.36
N PHE A 121 -5.35 -19.09 9.72
CA PHE A 121 -4.54 -18.34 8.76
C PHE A 121 -3.99 -19.25 7.66
N TRP A 122 -3.31 -20.35 8.02
CA TRP A 122 -2.71 -21.25 7.04
C TRP A 122 -3.75 -21.98 6.21
N GLN A 123 -4.89 -22.34 6.80
CA GLN A 123 -6.00 -22.95 6.07
C GLN A 123 -6.48 -22.04 4.94
N LEU A 124 -6.68 -20.76 5.23
CA LEU A 124 -7.10 -19.76 4.23
C LEU A 124 -5.98 -19.49 3.21
N ALA A 125 -4.75 -19.25 3.70
CA ALA A 125 -3.59 -18.95 2.85
C ALA A 125 -3.26 -20.07 1.86
N LEU A 126 -3.45 -21.33 2.24
CA LEU A 126 -3.12 -22.49 1.41
C LEU A 126 -4.31 -23.03 0.63
N ARG A 127 -5.53 -22.53 0.85
CA ARG A 127 -6.75 -23.01 0.18
C ARG A 127 -6.62 -23.09 -1.35
N PRO A 128 -6.06 -22.09 -2.07
CA PRO A 128 -5.94 -22.17 -3.53
C PRO A 128 -5.08 -23.34 -4.03
N LEU A 129 -4.16 -23.85 -3.20
CA LEU A 129 -3.35 -25.01 -3.54
C LEU A 129 -4.21 -26.28 -3.66
N LYS A 130 -5.20 -26.44 -2.78
CA LYS A 130 -6.09 -27.62 -2.77
C LYS A 130 -6.79 -27.79 -4.12
N ASP A 131 -7.29 -26.69 -4.69
CA ASP A 131 -7.99 -26.70 -5.97
C ASP A 131 -7.04 -27.04 -7.14
N LYS A 132 -5.79 -26.59 -7.07
CA LYS A 132 -4.77 -26.88 -8.09
C LYS A 132 -4.23 -28.32 -8.00
N PHE A 133 -4.23 -28.92 -6.81
CA PHE A 133 -3.64 -30.25 -6.59
C PHE A 133 -4.60 -31.41 -6.82
N GLN A 134 -5.83 -31.17 -7.28
CA GLN A 134 -6.77 -32.25 -7.61
C GLN A 134 -6.18 -33.29 -8.58
N GLN A 135 -5.23 -32.88 -9.43
CA GLN A 135 -4.54 -33.74 -10.40
C GLN A 135 -3.16 -34.23 -9.92
N ASN A 136 -2.71 -33.83 -8.74
CA ASN A 136 -1.45 -34.26 -8.13
C ASN A 136 -1.72 -34.91 -6.76
N PRO A 137 -1.95 -36.24 -6.71
CA PRO A 137 -2.30 -36.95 -5.47
C PRO A 137 -1.26 -36.81 -4.36
N ILE A 138 0.03 -36.67 -4.70
CA ILE A 138 1.11 -36.51 -3.71
C ILE A 138 0.93 -35.19 -2.97
N LEU A 139 0.80 -34.09 -3.71
CA LEU A 139 0.60 -32.76 -3.12
C LEU A 139 -0.73 -32.63 -2.39
N LEU A 140 -1.80 -33.26 -2.92
CA LEU A 140 -3.10 -33.27 -2.25
C LEU A 140 -3.05 -34.00 -0.91
N ASN A 141 -2.47 -35.21 -0.87
CA ASN A 141 -2.31 -35.98 0.36
C ASN A 141 -1.47 -35.24 1.41
N LEU A 142 -0.41 -34.53 0.98
CA LEU A 142 0.39 -33.70 1.87
C LEU A 142 -0.42 -32.52 2.42
N TYR A 143 -1.18 -31.83 1.58
CA TYR A 143 -2.07 -30.74 2.03
C TYR A 143 -3.09 -31.25 3.06
N GLU A 144 -3.74 -32.38 2.80
CA GLU A 144 -4.72 -32.98 3.72
C GLU A 144 -4.07 -33.40 5.04
N SER A 145 -2.89 -33.99 4.99
CA SER A 145 -2.09 -34.29 6.18
C SER A 145 -1.73 -33.01 6.97
N CYS A 146 -1.37 -31.92 6.30
CA CYS A 146 -1.15 -30.63 6.96
C CYS A 146 -2.42 -30.13 7.64
N SER A 147 -3.56 -30.21 6.97
CA SER A 147 -4.85 -29.78 7.52
C SER A 147 -5.24 -30.58 8.76
N GLN A 148 -5.01 -31.89 8.78
CA GLN A 148 -5.26 -32.75 9.94
C GLN A 148 -4.35 -32.42 11.13
N ASN A 149 -3.12 -31.98 10.86
CA ASN A 149 -2.15 -31.55 11.86
C ASN A 149 -2.21 -30.04 12.14
N GLN A 150 -3.34 -29.39 11.83
CA GLN A 150 -3.58 -27.96 12.10
C GLN A 150 -2.48 -27.03 11.54
N PHE A 151 -1.89 -27.42 10.40
CA PHE A 151 -0.83 -26.67 9.75
C PHE A 151 0.36 -26.36 10.70
N ASP A 152 0.80 -27.34 11.47
CA ASP A 152 2.03 -27.21 12.25
C ASP A 152 3.27 -26.91 11.39
N GLU A 153 4.35 -26.46 12.01
CA GLU A 153 5.57 -26.06 11.30
C GLU A 153 6.20 -27.21 10.49
N TYR A 154 6.10 -28.45 10.96
CA TYR A 154 6.73 -29.60 10.33
C TYR A 154 6.01 -29.99 9.04
N CYS A 155 4.68 -30.04 9.08
CA CYS A 155 3.87 -30.34 7.90
C CYS A 155 3.96 -29.22 6.86
N LEU A 156 3.98 -27.96 7.29
CA LEU A 156 4.19 -26.81 6.40
C LEU A 156 5.54 -26.88 5.68
N ASP A 157 6.64 -27.17 6.40
CA ASP A 157 7.95 -27.27 5.75
C ASP A 157 7.99 -28.41 4.72
N LYS A 158 7.41 -29.58 5.04
CA LYS A 158 7.27 -30.69 4.09
C LYS A 158 6.49 -30.29 2.85
N LEU A 159 5.37 -29.61 3.01
CA LEU A 159 4.55 -29.15 1.89
C LEU A 159 5.37 -28.20 0.99
N ILE A 160 6.02 -27.18 1.57
CA ILE A 160 6.83 -26.21 0.81
C ILE A 160 8.02 -26.88 0.11
N VAL A 161 8.65 -27.89 0.72
CA VAL A 161 9.69 -28.72 0.08
C VAL A 161 9.13 -29.45 -1.13
N GLN A 162 7.97 -30.11 -0.99
CA GLN A 162 7.37 -30.85 -2.10
C GLN A 162 6.97 -29.89 -3.24
N LEU A 163 6.43 -28.71 -2.93
CA LEU A 163 6.15 -27.69 -3.97
C LEU A 163 7.39 -27.40 -4.80
N LYS A 164 8.54 -27.20 -4.14
CA LYS A 164 9.80 -26.94 -4.84
C LYS A 164 10.22 -28.11 -5.73
N GLN A 165 10.13 -29.34 -5.24
CA GLN A 165 10.50 -30.54 -6.00
C GLN A 165 9.64 -30.73 -7.25
N GLU A 166 8.36 -30.41 -7.15
CA GLU A 166 7.38 -30.48 -8.24
C GLU A 166 7.41 -29.24 -9.17
N GLY A 167 8.24 -28.25 -8.84
CA GLY A 167 8.39 -26.99 -9.58
C GLY A 167 7.24 -26.00 -9.40
N TRP A 168 6.42 -26.17 -8.36
CA TRP A 168 5.36 -25.22 -7.99
C TRP A 168 5.90 -24.08 -7.13
N ARG A 169 5.26 -22.92 -7.27
CA ARG A 169 5.46 -21.77 -6.37
C ARG A 169 4.12 -21.27 -5.85
N LEU A 170 4.03 -21.12 -4.54
CA LEU A 170 2.99 -20.35 -3.88
C LEU A 170 3.48 -18.90 -3.73
N VAL A 171 2.73 -17.95 -4.29
CA VAL A 171 2.89 -16.52 -4.05
C VAL A 171 1.76 -16.10 -3.10
N LEU A 172 2.11 -15.90 -1.83
CA LEU A 172 1.18 -15.49 -0.79
C LEU A 172 1.19 -13.96 -0.66
N MET A 173 0.10 -13.33 -1.07
CA MET A 173 -0.11 -11.89 -1.03
C MET A 173 -0.95 -11.54 0.19
N LEU A 174 -0.34 -10.87 1.16
CA LEU A 174 -0.96 -10.55 2.44
C LEU A 174 -1.19 -9.05 2.53
N ASP A 175 -2.45 -8.63 2.45
CA ASP A 175 -2.84 -7.23 2.58
C ASP A 175 -3.13 -6.85 4.03
N ARG A 176 -2.82 -5.60 4.40
CA ARG A 176 -2.99 -5.07 5.76
C ARG A 176 -2.37 -5.94 6.85
N PHE A 177 -1.16 -6.43 6.61
CA PHE A 177 -0.52 -7.39 7.51
C PHE A 177 -0.20 -6.84 8.90
N ASP A 178 -0.11 -5.51 9.05
CA ASP A 178 0.01 -4.86 10.34
C ASP A 178 -1.20 -5.08 11.27
N GLU A 179 -2.36 -5.48 10.73
CA GLU A 179 -3.53 -5.88 11.53
C GLU A 179 -3.27 -7.13 12.39
N LEU A 180 -2.35 -8.02 11.99
CA LEU A 180 -1.95 -9.15 12.85
C LEU A 180 -1.36 -8.69 14.18
N LEU A 181 -0.73 -7.50 14.23
CA LEU A 181 -0.17 -6.96 15.46
C LEU A 181 -1.26 -6.51 16.45
N ARG A 182 -2.52 -6.41 16.00
CA ARG A 182 -3.67 -6.07 16.84
C ARG A 182 -4.44 -7.31 17.31
N SER A 183 -4.34 -8.42 16.59
CA SER A 183 -5.03 -9.67 16.95
C SER A 183 -4.39 -10.34 18.17
N PRO A 184 -5.17 -10.71 19.21
CA PRO A 184 -4.67 -11.37 20.42
C PRO A 184 -3.84 -12.64 20.17
N ASN A 185 -4.20 -13.42 19.14
CA ASN A 185 -3.56 -14.70 18.83
C ASN A 185 -2.25 -14.57 18.06
N PHE A 186 -1.96 -13.37 17.53
CA PHE A 186 -0.79 -13.12 16.69
C PHE A 186 0.17 -12.09 17.30
N LYS A 187 -0.33 -11.08 18.00
CA LYS A 187 0.46 -9.95 18.54
C LYS A 187 1.68 -10.37 19.38
N GLU A 188 1.59 -11.49 20.09
CA GLU A 188 2.66 -12.03 20.96
C GLU A 188 3.21 -13.37 20.44
N ASN A 189 2.77 -13.79 19.25
CA ASN A 189 3.08 -15.10 18.70
C ASN A 189 4.36 -15.06 17.85
N GLY A 190 5.51 -14.92 18.51
CA GLY A 190 6.81 -14.95 17.84
C GLY A 190 7.08 -16.26 17.06
N LYS A 191 6.42 -17.36 17.43
CA LYS A 191 6.51 -18.64 16.71
C LYS A 191 5.90 -18.54 15.32
N PHE A 192 4.73 -17.91 15.18
CA PHE A 192 4.09 -17.70 13.87
C PHE A 192 5.02 -16.95 12.90
N PHE A 193 5.57 -15.81 13.31
CA PHE A 193 6.49 -15.02 12.48
C PHE A 193 7.79 -15.79 12.17
N ALA A 194 8.31 -16.57 13.12
CA ALA A 194 9.47 -17.44 12.91
C ALA A 194 9.19 -18.50 11.84
N THR A 195 8.03 -19.16 11.91
CA THR A 195 7.59 -20.14 10.91
C THR A 195 7.45 -19.49 9.54
N LEU A 196 6.80 -18.33 9.44
CA LEU A 196 6.62 -17.61 8.17
C LEU A 196 7.98 -17.25 7.54
N ARG A 197 8.92 -16.71 8.33
CA ARG A 197 10.29 -16.45 7.89
C ARG A 197 10.98 -17.72 7.40
N LYS A 198 10.99 -18.78 8.22
CA LYS A 198 11.66 -20.05 7.89
C LYS A 198 11.17 -20.61 6.55
N LEU A 199 9.86 -20.65 6.35
CA LEU A 199 9.27 -21.21 5.14
C LEU A 199 9.64 -20.37 3.90
N ALA A 200 9.63 -19.05 4.02
CA ALA A 200 9.89 -18.15 2.89
C ALA A 200 11.38 -17.91 2.59
N SER A 201 12.27 -18.06 3.57
CA SER A 201 13.70 -17.71 3.44
C SER A 201 14.63 -18.91 3.35
N SER A 202 14.17 -20.12 3.64
CA SER A 202 15.03 -21.31 3.76
C SER A 202 15.66 -21.77 2.45
N ARG A 203 15.13 -21.34 1.29
CA ARG A 203 15.45 -21.93 -0.02
C ARG A 203 15.50 -20.83 -1.08
N SER A 204 16.51 -20.87 -1.95
CA SER A 204 16.60 -19.99 -3.13
C SER A 204 16.62 -20.82 -4.42
N PRO A 205 15.81 -20.48 -5.45
CA PRO A 205 14.60 -19.67 -5.31
C PRO A 205 13.61 -20.36 -4.35
N SER A 206 12.78 -19.57 -3.68
CA SER A 206 11.77 -20.08 -2.75
C SER A 206 10.54 -20.59 -3.49
N SER A 207 9.95 -21.69 -3.01
CA SER A 207 8.61 -22.16 -3.41
C SER A 207 7.49 -21.46 -2.63
N LEU A 208 7.83 -20.70 -1.58
CA LEU A 208 6.94 -19.76 -0.90
C LEU A 208 7.50 -18.34 -1.04
N CYS A 209 6.89 -17.54 -1.92
CA CYS A 209 7.16 -16.13 -2.07
C CYS A 209 6.09 -15.34 -1.30
N LEU A 210 6.50 -14.40 -0.46
CA LEU A 210 5.60 -13.55 0.31
C LEU A 210 5.63 -12.13 -0.28
N ILE A 211 4.45 -11.59 -0.58
CA ILE A 211 4.28 -10.17 -0.92
C ILE A 211 3.37 -9.57 0.15
N ILE A 212 3.94 -8.76 1.04
CA ILE A 212 3.23 -8.26 2.22
C ILE A 212 2.97 -6.77 2.09
N SER A 213 1.72 -6.34 2.23
CA SER A 213 1.30 -4.95 2.27
C SER A 213 1.03 -4.51 3.71
N TRP A 214 1.50 -3.31 4.06
CA TRP A 214 1.15 -2.62 5.30
C TRP A 214 1.35 -1.11 5.19
N GLY A 215 0.78 -0.34 6.12
CA GLY A 215 0.84 1.13 6.12
C GLY A 215 2.10 1.77 6.72
N ILE A 216 3.02 0.98 7.27
CA ILE A 216 4.22 1.47 7.98
C ILE A 216 5.51 1.10 7.24
N SER A 217 6.66 1.69 7.60
CA SER A 217 7.94 1.24 7.02
C SER A 217 8.33 -0.15 7.53
N LEU A 218 9.13 -0.89 6.76
CA LEU A 218 9.70 -2.17 7.23
C LEU A 218 10.52 -1.98 8.52
N GLN A 219 11.24 -0.86 8.65
CA GLN A 219 11.97 -0.52 9.87
C GLN A 219 11.01 -0.36 11.06
N GLU A 220 9.95 0.43 10.91
CA GLU A 220 8.96 0.64 11.97
C GLU A 220 8.28 -0.67 12.38
N PHE A 221 7.98 -1.55 11.42
CA PHE A 221 7.46 -2.89 11.71
C PHE A 221 8.45 -3.69 12.56
N HIS A 222 9.74 -3.68 12.22
CA HIS A 222 10.77 -4.34 13.01
C HIS A 222 10.92 -3.75 14.42
N GLU A 223 10.74 -2.44 14.57
CA GLU A 223 10.74 -1.78 15.88
C GLU A 223 9.55 -2.24 16.73
N LYS A 224 8.35 -2.26 16.16
CA LYS A 224 7.12 -2.74 16.81
C LYS A 224 7.15 -4.22 17.19
N THR A 225 7.91 -5.04 16.48
CA THR A 225 8.03 -6.49 16.72
C THR A 225 9.33 -6.90 17.40
N ARG A 226 10.17 -5.95 17.81
CA ARG A 226 11.49 -6.21 18.41
C ARG A 226 11.43 -7.10 19.64
N ASN A 227 10.41 -6.93 20.49
CA ASN A 227 10.20 -7.73 21.69
C ASN A 227 9.83 -9.19 21.40
N LEU A 228 9.33 -9.49 20.21
CA LEU A 228 8.96 -10.84 19.79
C LEU A 228 10.18 -11.64 19.31
N SER A 229 11.17 -10.96 18.72
CA SER A 229 12.41 -11.58 18.22
C SER A 229 13.53 -11.49 19.25
N LYS A 230 14.05 -12.61 19.75
CA LYS A 230 15.27 -12.66 20.58
C LYS A 230 16.58 -12.47 19.79
N GLY A 231 16.51 -12.10 18.51
CA GLY A 231 17.65 -12.06 17.59
C GLY A 231 17.39 -11.16 16.38
N SER A 232 17.77 -11.64 15.19
CA SER A 232 17.57 -10.91 13.94
C SER A 232 16.07 -10.64 13.67
N PRO A 233 15.68 -9.44 13.20
CA PRO A 233 14.29 -9.12 12.86
C PRO A 233 13.68 -10.12 11.87
N TYR A 234 12.39 -10.44 12.03
CA TYR A 234 11.72 -11.51 11.29
C TYR A 234 11.76 -11.35 9.76
N PHE A 235 11.64 -10.12 9.26
CA PHE A 235 11.51 -9.84 7.83
C PHE A 235 12.75 -9.18 7.23
N ASN A 236 13.92 -9.37 7.86
CA ASN A 236 15.19 -8.85 7.34
C ASN A 236 15.62 -9.45 5.98
N PHE A 237 14.97 -10.52 5.53
CA PHE A 237 15.22 -11.18 4.25
C PHE A 237 14.38 -10.58 3.10
N MET A 238 13.46 -9.66 3.41
CA MET A 238 12.58 -9.03 2.44
C MET A 238 13.16 -7.70 1.95
N GLY A 239 12.99 -7.44 0.65
CA GLY A 239 13.16 -6.10 0.11
C GLY A 239 11.89 -5.25 0.29
N GLU A 240 12.05 -3.95 0.52
CA GLU A 240 10.94 -3.02 0.59
C GLU A 240 10.72 -2.30 -0.75
N VAL A 241 9.47 -2.33 -1.23
CA VAL A 241 8.98 -1.53 -2.37
C VAL A 241 8.08 -0.44 -1.80
N VAL A 242 8.58 0.79 -1.81
CA VAL A 242 7.88 1.95 -1.26
C VAL A 242 7.06 2.61 -2.37
N LEU A 243 5.76 2.76 -2.16
CA LEU A 243 4.84 3.53 -3.00
C LEU A 243 4.92 5.00 -2.59
N GLY A 244 5.94 5.68 -3.12
CA GLY A 244 6.23 7.08 -2.81
C GLY A 244 5.61 8.08 -3.80
N ALA A 245 6.00 9.34 -3.66
CA ALA A 245 5.72 10.36 -4.67
C ALA A 245 6.50 10.14 -5.96
N LEU A 246 5.96 10.64 -7.07
CA LEU A 246 6.65 10.70 -8.36
C LEU A 246 7.55 11.94 -8.43
N SER A 247 8.56 11.85 -9.29
CA SER A 247 9.29 13.03 -9.76
C SER A 247 8.42 13.88 -10.70
N ASP A 248 8.76 15.16 -10.83
CA ASP A 248 8.06 16.06 -11.75
C ASP A 248 8.15 15.55 -13.19
N ALA A 249 9.30 15.00 -13.59
CA ALA A 249 9.49 14.42 -14.91
C ALA A 249 8.59 13.20 -15.16
N GLU A 250 8.39 12.34 -14.15
CA GLU A 250 7.44 11.23 -14.25
C GLU A 250 6.00 11.72 -14.39
N ILE A 251 5.59 12.73 -13.61
CA ILE A 251 4.27 13.34 -13.72
C ILE A 251 4.08 13.98 -15.10
N ASP A 252 5.05 14.75 -15.57
CA ASP A 252 4.97 15.40 -16.88
C ASP A 252 4.85 14.37 -18.00
N ASN A 253 5.62 13.29 -17.94
CA ASN A 253 5.51 12.19 -18.90
C ASN A 253 4.14 11.50 -18.84
N LEU A 254 3.57 11.32 -17.66
CA LEU A 254 2.24 10.74 -17.46
C LEU A 254 1.11 11.64 -17.97
N LEU A 255 1.25 12.96 -17.85
CA LEU A 255 0.21 13.94 -18.17
C LEU A 255 0.34 14.56 -19.57
N ASN A 256 1.47 14.38 -20.26
CA ASN A 256 1.95 15.21 -21.38
C ASN A 256 0.96 15.40 -22.55
N LYS A 257 -0.01 14.51 -22.73
CA LYS A 257 -0.94 14.53 -23.87
C LYS A 257 -2.30 15.16 -23.59
N ASP A 258 -2.72 15.20 -22.33
CA ASP A 258 -4.12 15.49 -21.98
C ASP A 258 -4.30 16.78 -21.15
N PHE A 259 -3.20 17.36 -20.66
CA PHE A 259 -3.20 18.50 -19.75
C PHE A 259 -2.17 19.55 -20.18
N PHE A 260 -2.52 20.84 -20.07
CA PHE A 260 -1.60 21.96 -20.35
C PHE A 260 -0.94 22.50 -19.07
N GLU A 261 0.04 23.40 -19.19
CA GLU A 261 0.94 23.78 -18.07
C GLU A 261 0.22 24.21 -16.77
N PRO A 262 -0.70 25.20 -16.78
CA PRO A 262 -1.49 25.53 -15.60
C PRO A 262 -2.17 24.35 -14.91
N GLU A 263 -2.60 23.34 -15.68
CA GLU A 263 -3.27 22.16 -15.15
C GLU A 263 -2.28 21.16 -14.56
N ARG A 264 -1.14 20.96 -15.22
CA ARG A 264 -0.05 20.13 -14.70
C ARG A 264 0.47 20.70 -13.38
N GLN A 265 0.68 22.02 -13.32
CA GLN A 265 1.10 22.69 -12.11
C GLN A 265 0.07 22.53 -10.99
N PHE A 266 -1.21 22.79 -11.28
CA PHE A 266 -2.32 22.53 -10.35
C PHE A 266 -2.30 21.09 -9.83
N LEU A 267 -2.20 20.10 -10.72
CA LEU A 267 -2.18 18.69 -10.35
C LEU A 267 -0.97 18.32 -9.47
N LYS A 268 0.22 18.82 -9.79
CA LYS A 268 1.43 18.60 -8.97
C LYS A 268 1.25 19.17 -7.55
N GLU A 269 0.74 20.39 -7.45
CA GLU A 269 0.57 21.11 -6.19
C GLU A 269 -0.47 20.45 -5.27
N VAL A 270 -1.65 20.11 -5.79
CA VAL A 270 -2.76 19.63 -4.94
C VAL A 270 -2.58 18.16 -4.52
N THR A 271 -1.73 17.41 -5.22
CA THR A 271 -1.57 15.96 -5.00
C THR A 271 -0.31 15.64 -4.21
N GLY A 272 0.58 16.61 -3.98
CA GLY A 272 1.89 16.36 -3.41
C GLY A 272 2.73 15.38 -4.25
N ARG A 273 2.43 15.27 -5.55
CA ARG A 273 3.04 14.33 -6.49
C ARG A 273 2.76 12.84 -6.20
N HIS A 274 1.82 12.54 -5.32
CA HIS A 274 1.48 11.15 -5.00
C HIS A 274 0.56 10.55 -6.07
N PRO A 275 0.93 9.44 -6.75
CA PRO A 275 0.15 8.80 -7.82
C PRO A 275 -1.33 8.56 -7.52
N TYR A 276 -1.64 8.00 -6.36
CA TYR A 276 -3.03 7.80 -5.95
C TYR A 276 -3.83 9.12 -5.89
N LEU A 277 -3.29 10.16 -5.26
CA LEU A 277 -3.94 11.48 -5.22
C LEU A 277 -4.00 12.11 -6.60
N LEU A 278 -2.95 11.95 -7.40
CA LEU A 278 -2.88 12.41 -8.78
C LEU A 278 -3.99 11.81 -9.64
N GLN A 279 -4.27 10.52 -9.50
CA GLN A 279 -5.37 9.85 -10.19
C GLN A 279 -6.73 10.47 -9.84
N LEU A 280 -6.95 10.76 -8.56
CA LEU A 280 -8.19 11.40 -8.08
C LEU A 280 -8.32 12.84 -8.57
N ALA A 281 -7.25 13.63 -8.51
CA ALA A 281 -7.24 15.02 -8.97
C ALA A 281 -7.43 15.12 -10.50
N VAL A 282 -6.80 14.23 -11.26
CA VAL A 282 -7.02 14.12 -12.71
C VAL A 282 -8.48 13.80 -13.01
N SER A 283 -9.07 12.82 -12.32
CA SER A 283 -10.47 12.44 -12.52
C SER A 283 -11.42 13.60 -12.21
N ALA A 284 -11.17 14.34 -11.11
CA ALA A 284 -11.93 15.54 -10.75
C ALA A 284 -11.81 16.65 -11.80
N LEU A 285 -10.61 16.89 -12.32
CA LEU A 285 -10.37 17.89 -13.36
C LEU A 285 -11.04 17.53 -14.69
N GLN A 286 -10.96 16.27 -15.12
CA GLN A 286 -11.65 15.79 -16.31
C GLN A 286 -13.17 15.91 -16.17
N ALA A 287 -13.72 15.59 -14.99
CA ALA A 287 -15.15 15.76 -14.72
C ALA A 287 -15.58 17.24 -14.78
N ALA A 288 -14.81 18.15 -14.20
CA ALA A 288 -15.08 19.59 -14.26
C ALA A 288 -15.04 20.13 -15.70
N LYS A 289 -14.06 19.70 -16.50
CA LYS A 289 -14.00 20.01 -17.94
C LYS A 289 -15.22 19.46 -18.70
N GLY A 290 -15.60 18.21 -18.43
CA GLY A 290 -16.75 17.57 -19.07
C GLY A 290 -18.09 18.25 -18.76
N ARG A 291 -18.20 18.90 -17.59
CA ARG A 291 -19.35 19.74 -17.21
C ARG A 291 -19.35 21.14 -17.83
N ASN A 292 -18.30 21.53 -18.57
CA ASN A 292 -18.10 22.89 -19.10
C ASN A 292 -18.16 23.99 -18.02
N GLU A 293 -17.59 23.72 -16.84
CA GLU A 293 -17.48 24.72 -15.77
C GLU A 293 -16.66 25.93 -16.24
N LYS A 294 -17.05 27.15 -15.82
CA LYS A 294 -16.31 28.38 -16.17
C LYS A 294 -14.89 28.40 -15.60
N GLU A 295 -14.74 27.83 -14.41
CA GLU A 295 -13.48 27.75 -13.65
C GLU A 295 -13.20 26.28 -13.30
N PRO A 296 -12.75 25.48 -14.28
CA PRO A 296 -12.64 24.03 -14.12
C PRO A 296 -11.62 23.64 -13.03
N LEU A 297 -10.55 24.43 -12.83
CA LEU A 297 -9.56 24.17 -11.78
C LEU A 297 -10.15 24.35 -10.38
N GLU A 298 -10.95 25.39 -10.15
CA GLU A 298 -11.59 25.62 -8.85
C GLU A 298 -12.64 24.56 -8.55
N SER A 299 -13.45 24.19 -9.55
CA SER A 299 -14.42 23.10 -9.45
C SER A 299 -13.73 21.77 -9.13
N ALA A 300 -12.64 21.46 -9.85
CA ALA A 300 -11.83 20.26 -9.62
C ALA A 300 -11.22 20.22 -8.23
N LEU A 301 -10.70 21.35 -7.72
CA LEU A 301 -10.14 21.45 -6.39
C LEU A 301 -11.19 21.12 -5.31
N LYS A 302 -12.40 21.65 -5.47
CA LYS A 302 -13.51 21.39 -4.54
C LYS A 302 -13.90 19.91 -4.54
N ASP A 303 -14.06 19.32 -5.72
CA ASP A 303 -14.44 17.91 -5.88
C ASP A 303 -13.34 16.99 -5.34
N PHE A 304 -12.07 17.26 -5.67
CA PHE A 304 -10.90 16.55 -5.14
C PHE A 304 -10.86 16.62 -3.61
N SER A 305 -10.94 17.83 -3.04
CA SER A 305 -10.89 18.05 -1.59
C SER A 305 -12.00 17.29 -0.86
N ALA A 306 -13.22 17.32 -1.40
CA ALA A 306 -14.34 16.56 -0.86
C ALA A 306 -14.11 15.04 -0.94
N GLY A 307 -13.53 14.56 -2.06
CA GLY A 307 -13.25 13.14 -2.27
C GLY A 307 -12.16 12.57 -1.35
N VAL A 308 -11.14 13.37 -1.01
CA VAL A 308 -10.00 12.89 -0.19
C VAL A 308 -10.13 13.20 1.29
N ALA A 309 -11.05 14.08 1.68
CA ALA A 309 -11.24 14.56 3.05
C ALA A 309 -11.25 13.45 4.11
N ASN A 310 -12.15 12.47 3.96
CA ASN A 310 -12.29 11.39 4.94
C ASN A 310 -11.05 10.48 4.99
N MET A 311 -10.42 10.25 3.84
CA MET A 311 -9.23 9.42 3.74
C MET A 311 -8.04 10.07 4.44
N LEU A 312 -7.80 11.35 4.18
CA LEU A 312 -6.74 12.12 4.85
C LEU A 312 -7.01 12.23 6.36
N ALA A 313 -8.27 12.40 6.77
CA ALA A 313 -8.63 12.40 8.18
C ALA A 313 -8.29 11.06 8.86
N ASN A 314 -8.62 9.94 8.23
CA ASN A 314 -8.28 8.61 8.75
C ASN A 314 -6.76 8.40 8.83
N LEU A 315 -6.00 8.86 7.84
CA LEU A 315 -4.53 8.81 7.86
C LEU A 315 -3.95 9.62 9.03
N ILE A 316 -4.42 10.85 9.22
CA ILE A 316 -3.99 11.71 10.33
C ILE A 316 -4.36 11.07 11.68
N HIS A 317 -5.54 10.46 11.80
CA HIS A 317 -5.92 9.75 13.02
C HIS A 317 -5.07 8.52 13.32
N ALA A 318 -4.52 7.88 12.29
CA ALA A 318 -3.61 6.74 12.45
C ALA A 318 -2.19 7.15 12.86
N TRP A 319 -1.81 8.42 12.69
CA TRP A 319 -0.49 8.91 13.06
C TRP A 319 -0.32 9.04 14.57
N ALA A 320 0.94 8.89 15.03
CA ALA A 320 1.27 9.07 16.43
C ALA A 320 0.88 10.49 16.90
N PRO A 321 0.35 10.66 18.13
CA PRO A 321 -0.08 11.98 18.64
C PRO A 321 1.00 13.05 18.58
N LYS A 322 2.28 12.66 18.69
CA LYS A 322 3.42 13.56 18.55
C LYS A 322 3.52 14.13 17.13
N VAL A 323 3.42 13.29 16.10
CA VAL A 323 3.47 13.69 14.69
C VAL A 323 2.31 14.64 14.37
N CYS A 324 1.09 14.31 14.81
CA CYS A 324 -0.06 15.18 14.62
C CYS A 324 0.10 16.54 15.31
N LYS A 325 0.60 16.56 16.56
CA LYS A 325 0.88 17.81 17.27
C LYS A 325 1.93 18.65 16.55
N THR A 326 3.01 18.02 16.09
CA THR A 326 4.06 18.70 15.32
C THR A 326 3.47 19.29 14.04
N LEU A 327 2.71 18.51 13.27
CA LEU A 327 2.05 18.98 12.03
C LEU A 327 1.13 20.18 12.28
N VAL A 328 0.31 20.11 13.33
CA VAL A 328 -0.61 21.18 13.71
C VAL A 328 0.16 22.41 14.16
N SER A 329 1.28 22.25 14.88
CA SER A 329 2.17 23.35 15.29
C SER A 329 2.82 24.01 14.08
N LEU A 330 3.31 23.22 13.11
CA LEU A 330 3.90 23.69 11.86
C LEU A 330 2.91 24.52 11.04
N VAL A 331 1.68 24.03 10.90
CA VAL A 331 0.61 24.72 10.17
C VAL A 331 0.17 25.99 10.89
N LYS A 332 0.14 25.99 12.23
CA LYS A 332 -0.24 27.17 13.03
C LYS A 332 0.84 28.24 13.12
N GLU A 333 2.10 27.84 13.18
CA GLU A 333 3.23 28.75 13.47
C GLU A 333 4.08 29.07 12.24
N GLY A 334 3.93 28.34 11.13
CA GLY A 334 4.74 28.53 9.92
C GLY A 334 6.22 28.15 10.11
N LYS A 335 6.57 27.38 11.15
CA LYS A 335 7.97 27.08 11.53
C LYS A 335 8.42 25.66 11.15
N ALA A 336 8.46 25.39 9.85
CA ALA A 336 9.00 24.15 9.28
C ALA A 336 10.39 23.71 9.78
N SER A 337 11.21 24.66 10.23
CA SER A 337 12.59 24.45 10.64
C SER A 337 12.78 23.63 11.92
N GLU A 338 11.71 23.29 12.63
CA GLU A 338 11.78 22.54 13.90
C GLU A 338 11.63 21.01 13.72
N LEU A 339 11.32 20.54 12.52
CA LEU A 339 11.30 19.10 12.24
C LEU A 339 12.71 18.52 12.23
N SER A 340 12.87 17.31 12.77
CA SER A 340 14.10 16.57 12.56
C SER A 340 14.29 16.25 11.07
N ASN A 341 15.54 16.11 10.63
CA ASN A 341 15.86 15.74 9.25
C ASN A 341 15.22 14.39 8.85
N GLU A 342 15.05 13.47 9.80
CA GLU A 342 14.39 12.17 9.57
C GLU A 342 12.88 12.33 9.31
N GLU A 343 12.18 13.14 10.12
CA GLU A 343 10.75 13.41 9.93
C GLU A 343 10.50 14.14 8.60
N MET A 344 11.35 15.12 8.25
CA MET A 344 11.28 15.79 6.95
C MET A 344 11.51 14.83 5.79
N SER A 345 12.54 13.98 5.87
CA SER A 345 12.83 13.01 4.80
C SER A 345 11.69 12.00 4.61
N LEU A 346 11.04 11.57 5.69
CA LEU A 346 9.90 10.67 5.62
C LEU A 346 8.71 11.35 4.94
N LEU A 347 8.39 12.58 5.33
CA LEU A 347 7.29 13.35 4.74
C LEU A 347 7.55 13.67 3.25
N GLU A 348 8.80 13.98 2.88
CA GLU A 348 9.22 14.14 1.48
C GLU A 348 9.04 12.85 0.68
N LYS A 349 9.52 11.71 1.20
CA LYS A 349 9.39 10.39 0.54
C LYS A 349 7.93 9.99 0.32
N GLN A 350 7.05 10.35 1.26
CA GLN A 350 5.62 10.06 1.18
C GLN A 350 4.83 11.10 0.37
N GLY A 351 5.48 12.14 -0.16
CA GLY A 351 4.83 13.18 -0.98
C GLY A 351 4.06 14.23 -0.19
N PHE A 352 4.20 14.29 1.13
CA PHE A 352 3.52 15.31 1.92
C PHE A 352 4.22 16.67 1.88
N VAL A 353 5.53 16.69 1.59
CA VAL A 353 6.36 17.90 1.54
C VAL A 353 7.11 17.98 0.21
N MET A 354 7.23 19.19 -0.35
CA MET A 354 8.04 19.48 -1.54
C MET A 354 9.32 20.22 -1.08
N ARG A 355 10.45 20.00 -1.75
CA ARG A 355 11.66 20.80 -1.52
C ARG A 355 11.77 21.89 -2.56
#